data_AF-A0A9D2GCU2-F1
#
_entry.id   AF-A0A9D2GCU2-F1
#
_cell.length_a   1.000
_cell.length_b   1.000
_cell.length_c   1.000
_cell.angle_alpha   90.00
_cell.angle_beta   90.00
_cell.angle_gamma   90.00
#
_symmetry.space_group_name_H-M   'P 1'
#
loop_
_entity.id
_entity.type
_entity.pdbx_description
1 polymer ?
#
loop_
_entity_poly.entity_id
_entity_poly.type
_entity_poly.pdbx_seq_one_letter_code
_entity_poly.pdbx_strand_id
1 'polypeptide(L)' 'MSEIKLKPCPFCGTLPYTSVNGSNGKKIKGYIQCNNPHCGALMEFEIKTESGFLRINEVIDGFNKAEEAWNRRAGNETD' A
#
# COMPACT_ATOMS: atom_id res chain seq x y z
N MET A 1 -10.17 -15.11 3.66
CA MET A 1 -9.15 -14.05 3.67
C MET A 1 -9.54 -13.06 4.74
N SER A 2 -8.68 -12.81 5.72
CA SER A 2 -8.94 -11.75 6.71
C SER A 2 -8.93 -10.41 5.98
N GLU A 3 -9.94 -9.57 6.19
CA GLU A 3 -9.91 -8.18 5.72
C GLU A 3 -8.73 -7.48 6.39
N ILE A 4 -7.69 -7.19 5.62
CA ILE A 4 -6.66 -6.27 6.07
C ILE A 4 -7.23 -4.86 5.89
N LYS A 5 -7.28 -4.11 6.97
CA LYS A 5 -7.75 -2.71 6.98
C LYS A 5 -6.56 -1.79 7.12
N LEU A 6 -6.48 -0.79 6.24
CA LEU A 6 -5.53 0.29 6.36
C LEU A 6 -5.82 1.09 7.65
N LYS A 7 -4.79 1.29 8.45
CA LYS A 7 -4.84 2.22 9.57
C LYS A 7 -4.99 3.65 9.04
N PRO A 8 -5.66 4.54 9.80
CA PRO A 8 -5.71 5.96 9.48
C PRO A 8 -4.31 6.55 9.26
N CYS A 9 -4.25 7.62 8.48
CA CYS A 9 -3.02 8.38 8.29
C CYS A 9 -2.50 8.88 9.64
N PRO A 10 -1.23 8.63 10.01
CA PRO A 10 -0.70 9.06 11.31
C PRO A 10 -0.71 10.58 11.46
N PHE A 11 -0.44 11.32 10.38
CA PHE A 11 -0.32 12.77 10.44
C PHE A 11 -1.64 13.53 10.65
N CYS A 12 -2.78 12.97 10.25
CA CYS A 12 -4.06 13.71 10.28
C CYS A 12 -5.30 12.84 10.59
N GLY A 13 -5.11 11.56 10.90
CA GLY A 13 -6.19 10.62 11.25
C GLY A 13 -7.17 10.30 10.11
N THR A 14 -6.96 10.82 8.89
CA THR A 14 -7.86 10.56 7.76
C THR A 14 -7.57 9.18 7.16
N LEU A 15 -8.62 8.45 6.79
CA LEU A 15 -8.49 7.15 6.15
C LEU A 15 -7.77 7.29 4.79
N PRO A 16 -6.74 6.47 4.53
CA PRO A 16 -6.09 6.44 3.23
C PRO A 16 -6.88 5.60 2.21
N TYR A 17 -6.44 5.64 0.96
CA TYR A 17 -6.89 4.74 -0.11
C TYR A 17 -5.68 4.15 -0.84
N THR A 18 -5.90 3.00 -1.47
CA THR A 18 -4.92 2.33 -2.34
C THR A 18 -5.30 2.54 -3.80
N SER A 19 -4.32 2.78 -4.65
CA SER A 19 -4.52 2.93 -6.09
C SER A 19 -3.39 2.26 -6.87
N VAL A 20 -3.71 1.78 -8.07
CA VAL A 20 -2.76 1.20 -9.02
C VAL A 20 -2.57 2.20 -10.14
N ASN A 21 -1.33 2.64 -10.37
CA ASN A 21 -1.00 3.63 -11.40
C ASN A 21 -0.32 3.02 -12.63
N GLY A 22 0.05 1.73 -12.59
CA GLY A 22 0.54 1.02 -13.75
C GLY A 22 0.70 -0.47 -13.52
N SER A 23 0.45 -1.27 -14.54
CA SER A 23 0.76 -2.70 -14.52
C SER A 23 1.33 -3.15 -15.86
N ASN A 24 2.20 -4.15 -15.81
CA ASN A 24 2.63 -4.92 -16.98
C ASN A 24 2.79 -6.39 -16.58
N GLY A 25 3.11 -7.27 -17.53
CA GLY A 25 3.19 -8.71 -17.26
C GLY A 25 4.17 -9.14 -16.16
N LYS A 26 5.09 -8.26 -15.72
CA LYS A 26 6.12 -8.55 -14.72
C LYS A 26 5.96 -7.77 -13.42
N LYS A 27 5.15 -6.71 -13.39
CA LYS A 27 5.04 -5.84 -12.22
C LYS A 27 3.75 -5.04 -12.16
N ILE A 28 3.36 -4.70 -10.94
CA ILE A 28 2.30 -3.74 -10.61
C ILE A 28 2.93 -2.61 -9.81
N LYS A 29 2.63 -1.37 -10.18
CA LYS A 29 2.97 -0.17 -9.44
C LYS A 29 1.69 0.43 -8.87
N GLY A 30 1.76 0.86 -7.63
CA GLY A 30 0.65 1.51 -6.95
C GLY A 30 1.14 2.40 -5.84
N TYR A 31 0.17 3.01 -5.17
CA TYR A 31 0.43 3.84 -4.02
C TYR A 31 -0.71 3.74 -3.00
N ILE A 32 -0.38 4.03 -1.75
CA ILE A 32 -1.33 4.29 -0.67
C ILE A 32 -1.23 5.77 -0.35
N GLN A 33 -2.34 6.49 -0.39
CA GLN A 33 -2.38 7.95 -0.19
C GLN A 33 -3.41 8.31 0.86
N CYS A 34 -3.07 9.28 1.71
CA CYS A 34 -4.03 9.88 2.63
C CYS A 34 -5.11 10.64 1.84
N ASN A 35 -6.39 10.42 2.18
CA ASN A 35 -7.51 11.08 1.52
C ASN A 35 -7.70 12.55 1.92
N ASN A 36 -6.85 13.09 2.81
CA ASN A 36 -6.87 14.51 3.14
C ASN A 36 -5.98 15.29 2.13
N PRO A 37 -6.54 16.18 1.30
CA PRO A 37 -5.79 16.93 0.29
C PRO A 37 -4.71 17.84 0.89
N HIS A 38 -4.79 18.18 2.18
CA HIS A 38 -3.82 19.03 2.86
C HIS A 38 -2.69 18.25 3.55
N CYS A 39 -2.82 16.92 3.71
CA CYS A 39 -1.81 16.10 4.37
C CYS A 39 -0.68 15.68 3.42
N GLY A 40 -1.04 15.29 2.19
CA GLY A 40 -0.06 14.90 1.16
C GLY A 40 0.69 13.59 1.42
N ALA A 41 0.38 12.86 2.51
CA ALA A 41 1.05 11.60 2.82
C ALA A 41 0.81 10.55 1.71
N LEU A 42 1.91 10.07 1.14
CA LEU A 42 1.94 9.14 0.01
C LEU A 42 2.98 8.05 0.28
N MET A 43 2.63 6.82 -0.05
CA MET A 43 3.52 5.67 -0.05
C MET A 43 3.39 4.95 -1.38
N GLU A 44 4.46 4.97 -2.19
CA GLU A 44 4.53 4.14 -3.39
C GLU A 44 4.95 2.70 -3.04
N PHE A 45 4.45 1.74 -3.82
CA PHE A 45 4.87 0.34 -3.75
C PHE A 45 4.95 -0.29 -5.14
N GLU A 46 5.80 -1.31 -5.27
CA GLU A 46 5.95 -2.10 -6.49
C GLU A 46 5.86 -3.59 -6.14
N ILE A 47 4.99 -4.30 -6.84
CA ILE A 47 4.85 -5.75 -6.76
C ILE A 47 5.55 -6.34 -7.98
N LYS A 48 6.60 -7.14 -7.76
CA LYS A 48 7.34 -7.83 -8.82
C LYS A 48 7.02 -9.31 -8.77
N THR A 49 6.87 -9.94 -9.93
CA THR A 49 6.86 -11.40 -10.03
C THR A 49 8.27 -11.93 -10.31
N GLU A 50 8.63 -13.03 -9.68
CA GLU A 50 9.89 -13.74 -9.95
C GLU A 50 9.78 -14.63 -11.20
N SER A 51 8.55 -15.02 -11.56
CA SER A 51 8.27 -16.01 -12.61
C SER A 51 8.03 -15.42 -14.01
N GLY A 52 8.11 -14.11 -14.16
CA GLY A 52 7.89 -13.41 -15.43
C GLY A 52 6.42 -13.21 -15.83
N PHE A 53 5.49 -13.77 -15.07
CA PHE A 53 4.04 -13.57 -15.18
C PHE A 53 3.44 -13.28 -13.80
N LEU A 54 2.60 -12.25 -13.69
CA LEU A 54 1.90 -11.91 -12.44
C LEU A 54 0.98 -13.05 -11.99
N ARG A 55 1.34 -13.70 -10.87
CA ARG A 55 0.46 -14.68 -10.21
C ARG A 55 -0.42 -13.95 -9.21
N ILE A 56 -1.69 -14.32 -9.14
CA ILE A 56 -2.66 -13.65 -8.25
C ILE A 56 -2.23 -13.68 -6.77
N ASN A 57 -1.58 -14.76 -6.34
CA ASN A 57 -1.05 -14.87 -4.98
C ASN A 57 0.09 -13.87 -4.71
N GLU A 58 1.00 -13.66 -5.67
CA GLU A 58 2.08 -12.66 -5.54
C GLU A 58 1.50 -11.24 -5.49
N VAL A 59 0.41 -11.00 -6.22
CA VAL A 59 -0.32 -9.73 -6.19
C VAL A 59 -0.95 -9.50 -4.82
N ILE A 60 -1.68 -10.48 -4.30
CA ILE A 60 -2.30 -10.40 -2.96
C ILE A 60 -1.22 -10.19 -1.89
N ASP A 61 -0.14 -10.97 -1.91
CA ASP A 61 0.96 -10.83 -0.96
C ASP A 61 1.65 -9.46 -1.06
N GLY A 62 1.79 -8.93 -2.27
CA GLY A 62 2.34 -7.61 -2.51
C GLY A 62 1.47 -6.49 -1.91
N PHE A 63 0.15 -6.57 -2.07
CA PHE A 63 -0.79 -5.65 -1.43
C PHE A 63 -0.75 -5.78 0.09
N ASN A 64 -0.78 -6.99 0.63
CA ASN A 64 -0.67 -7.22 2.08
C ASN A 64 0.61 -6.60 2.65
N LYS A 65 1.75 -6.77 1.98
CA LYS A 65 3.03 -6.15 2.36
C LYS A 65 2.98 -4.63 2.30
N ALA A 66 2.33 -4.07 1.28
CA ALA A 66 2.16 -2.62 1.17
C ALA A 66 1.30 -2.10 2.35
N GLU A 67 0.18 -2.74 2.64
CA GLU A 67 -0.70 -2.36 3.76
C GLU A 67 0.01 -2.50 5.12
N GLU A 68 0.75 -3.58 5.35
CA GLU A 68 1.59 -3.73 6.54
C GLU A 68 2.67 -2.65 6.63
N ALA A 69 3.29 -2.27 5.50
CA ALA A 69 4.27 -1.19 5.47
C ALA A 69 3.62 0.15 5.82
N TRP A 70 2.42 0.44 5.31
CA TRP A 70 1.66 1.63 5.71
C TRP A 70 1.33 1.61 7.21
N ASN A 71 0.79 0.49 7.69
CA ASN A 71 0.39 0.33 9.08
C ASN A 71 1.56 0.38 10.07
N ARG A 72 2.77 0.00 9.63
CA ARG A 72 4.02 0.16 10.39
C ARG A 72 4.55 1.59 10.40
N ARG A 73 4.38 2.36 9.32
CA ARG A 73 4.76 3.78 9.30
C ARG A 73 3.98 4.58 10.33
N ALA A 74 2.71 4.24 10.54
CA ALA A 74 1.88 4.80 11.59
C ALA A 74 2.28 4.35 13.02
N GLY A 75 3.26 3.44 13.15
CA GLY A 75 3.77 2.94 14.42
C GLY A 75 5.05 3.63 14.91
N ASN A 76 5.57 4.63 14.20
CA ASN A 76 6.72 5.44 14.64
C ASN A 76 6.30 6.76 15.30
N GLU A 77 5.08 6.84 15.85
CA GLU A 77 4.73 7.89 16.80
C GLU A 77 4.98 7.41 18.23
N THR A 78 5.89 8.13 18.90
CA THR A 78 6.17 8.22 20.35
C THR A 78 6.99 7.11 21.03
N ASP A 79 8.29 7.39 21.19
CA ASP A 79 8.89 7.63 22.52
C ASP A 79 9.76 8.89 22.44
#